data_AF-A0A950HBX7-F1
#
_entry.id   AF-A0A950HBX7-F1
#
_cell.length_a   1.000
_cell.length_b   1.000
_cell.length_c   1.000
_cell.angle_alpha   90.00
_cell.angle_beta   90.00
_cell.angle_gamma   90.00
#
_symmetry.space_group_name_H-M   'P 1'
#
loop_
_entity.id
_entity.type
_entity.pdbx_description
1 polymer ?
#
loop_
_entity_poly.entity_id
_entity_poly.type
_entity_poly.pdbx_seq_one_letter_code
_entity_poly.pdbx_strand_id
1 'polypeptide(L)'
;MFSCHSNFSDQVNRNIVQSEIEGGVYLEDLSPSTVLQIQTMHNCYTAVLLGRGQALISGHPEYCPHPVLVAIAGSTWGGSMLKLHFIGRGMHLEFRHPEYQTPIVTSTIQAIREMPALDRKN
;
A
#
# COMPACT_ATOMS: atom_id res chain seq x y z
N MET A 1 1.74 13.27 21.73
CA MET A 1 2.52 14.48 21.36
C MET A 1 3.63 14.01 20.44
N PHE A 2 3.63 14.43 19.17
CA PHE A 2 4.57 13.90 18.19
C PHE A 2 5.93 14.58 18.35
N SER A 3 6.99 13.78 18.35
CA SER A 3 8.35 14.27 18.47
C SER A 3 9.04 14.05 17.13
N CYS A 4 9.33 15.13 16.41
CA CYS A 4 10.30 15.09 15.32
C CYS A 4 11.58 14.46 15.86
N HIS A 5 12.10 13.46 15.16
CA HIS A 5 13.32 12.81 15.60
C HIS A 5 14.50 13.74 15.25
N SER A 6 15.25 14.18 16.25
CA SER A 6 16.33 15.16 16.08
C SER A 6 17.43 14.67 15.13
N ASN A 7 17.57 13.36 14.95
CA ASN A 7 18.55 12.76 14.05
C ASN A 7 18.04 12.61 12.60
N PHE A 8 16.81 12.99 12.31
CA PHE A 8 16.25 12.93 10.95
C PHE A 8 16.19 14.31 10.32
N SER A 9 16.38 14.37 9.01
CA SER A 9 16.21 15.60 8.26
C SER A 9 14.77 16.10 8.37
N ASP A 10 14.58 17.41 8.22
CA ASP A 10 13.24 18.00 8.23
C ASP A 10 12.31 17.38 7.19
N GLN A 11 12.85 16.96 6.04
CA GLN A 11 12.07 16.29 5.00
C GLN A 11 11.52 14.94 5.48
N VAL A 12 12.35 14.13 6.15
CA VAL A 12 11.92 12.83 6.69
C VAL A 12 10.89 13.03 7.80
N ASN A 13 11.15 13.96 8.72
CA ASN A 13 10.20 14.30 9.79
C ASN A 13 8.86 14.78 9.23
N ARG A 14 8.86 15.62 8.18
CA ARG A 14 7.64 16.06 7.49
C ARG A 14 6.88 14.90 6.87
N ASN A 15 7.56 14.00 6.16
CA ASN A 15 6.91 12.86 5.53
C ASN A 15 6.23 11.94 6.56
N ILE A 16 6.91 11.64 7.68
CA ILE A 16 6.33 10.85 8.77
C ILE A 16 5.03 11.49 9.25
N VAL A 17 5.07 12.78 9.64
CA VAL A 17 3.88 13.51 10.10
C VAL A 17 2.78 13.53 9.04
N GLN A 18 3.14 13.71 7.77
CA GLN A 18 2.17 13.73 6.66
C GLN A 18 1.46 12.39 6.51
N SER A 19 2.14 11.23 6.61
CA SER A 19 1.44 9.93 6.53
C SER A 19 0.43 9.72 7.65
N GLU A 20 0.65 10.30 8.83
CA GLU A 20 -0.28 10.19 9.95
C GLU A 20 -1.50 11.10 9.74
N ILE A 21 -1.30 12.30 9.18
CA ILE A 21 -2.39 13.25 8.87
C ILE A 21 -3.21 12.76 7.68
N GLU A 22 -2.53 12.39 6.60
CA GLU A 22 -3.19 11.84 5.41
C GLU A 22 -3.73 10.46 5.69
N GLY A 23 -3.26 9.73 6.69
CA GLY A 23 -3.80 8.43 7.04
C GLY A 23 -3.50 7.33 6.01
N GLY A 24 -3.73 6.11 6.48
CA GLY A 24 -3.39 4.89 5.79
C GLY A 24 -3.60 3.72 6.72
N VAL A 25 -3.02 2.58 6.39
CA VAL A 25 -3.18 1.37 7.19
C VAL A 25 -1.90 0.56 7.18
N TYR A 26 -1.53 0.00 8.34
CA TYR A 26 -0.52 -1.03 8.40
C TYR A 26 -1.15 -2.38 8.07
N LEU A 27 -0.47 -3.17 7.23
CA LEU A 27 -0.95 -4.49 6.83
C LEU A 27 -1.07 -5.47 8.00
N GLU A 28 -0.31 -5.24 9.08
CA GLU A 28 -0.36 -6.04 10.31
C GLU A 28 -1.58 -5.74 11.19
N ASP A 29 -2.19 -4.56 11.05
CA ASP A 29 -3.42 -4.19 11.75
C ASP A 29 -4.67 -4.77 11.07
N LEU A 30 -4.52 -5.29 9.85
CA LEU A 30 -5.61 -5.84 9.06
C LEU A 30 -5.69 -7.36 9.19
N SER A 31 -6.92 -7.85 9.23
CA SER A 31 -7.17 -9.29 9.25
C SER A 31 -6.78 -9.93 7.91
N PRO A 32 -6.26 -11.16 7.90
CA PRO A 32 -6.17 -11.95 6.69
C PRO A 32 -7.56 -12.06 6.04
N SER A 33 -7.60 -12.03 4.71
CA SER A 33 -8.80 -11.94 3.87
C SER A 33 -9.50 -10.58 3.82
N THR A 34 -8.96 -9.54 4.48
CA THR A 34 -9.41 -8.16 4.24
C THR A 34 -9.20 -7.79 2.77
N VAL A 35 -10.20 -7.16 2.15
CA VAL A 35 -10.14 -6.68 0.77
C VAL A 35 -9.99 -5.17 0.79
N LEU A 36 -8.88 -4.67 0.25
CA LEU A 36 -8.63 -3.25 0.08
C LEU A 36 -8.89 -2.84 -1.36
N GLN A 37 -9.66 -1.77 -1.55
CA GLN A 37 -9.68 -1.00 -2.79
C GLN A 37 -8.71 0.17 -2.65
N ILE A 38 -7.73 0.25 -3.54
CA ILE A 38 -6.67 1.27 -3.53
C ILE A 38 -6.79 2.07 -4.82
N GLN A 39 -7.30 3.29 -4.71
CA GLN A 39 -7.33 4.21 -5.83
C GLN A 39 -5.98 4.94 -5.90
N THR A 40 -5.27 4.77 -7.01
CA THR A 40 -4.09 5.58 -7.36
C THR A 40 -4.47 6.62 -8.41
N MET A 41 -3.57 7.54 -8.72
CA MET A 41 -3.81 8.54 -9.77
C MET A 41 -4.15 7.92 -11.12
N HIS A 42 -3.55 6.77 -11.49
CA HIS A 42 -3.74 6.17 -12.81
C HIS A 42 -4.64 4.94 -12.82
N ASN A 43 -4.65 4.14 -11.75
CA ASN A 43 -5.34 2.85 -11.72
C ASN A 43 -6.06 2.62 -10.39
N CYS A 44 -7.12 1.81 -10.43
CA CYS A 44 -7.79 1.30 -9.24
C CYS A 44 -7.38 -0.14 -9.02
N TYR A 45 -6.78 -0.44 -7.87
CA TYR A 45 -6.35 -1.77 -7.50
C TYR A 45 -7.31 -2.39 -6.48
N THR A 46 -7.47 -3.70 -6.57
CA THR A 46 -8.06 -4.53 -5.51
C THR A 46 -6.97 -5.41 -4.93
N ALA A 47 -6.78 -5.36 -3.61
CA ALA A 47 -5.79 -6.15 -2.89
C ALA A 47 -6.49 -7.02 -1.85
N VAL A 48 -6.44 -8.34 -2.00
CA VAL A 48 -6.92 -9.30 -1.00
C VAL A 48 -5.74 -9.72 -0.15
N LEU A 49 -5.75 -9.34 1.14
CA LEU A 49 -4.64 -9.62 2.04
C LEU A 49 -4.62 -11.09 2.43
N LEU A 50 -3.44 -11.71 2.35
CA LEU A 50 -3.21 -13.08 2.78
C LEU A 50 -2.44 -13.16 4.11
N GLY A 51 -1.98 -12.01 4.61
CA GLY A 51 -1.13 -11.89 5.79
C GLY A 51 0.36 -11.88 5.45
N ARG A 52 1.20 -11.48 6.42
CA ARG A 52 2.68 -11.41 6.29
C ARG A 52 3.16 -10.60 5.08
N GLY A 53 2.44 -9.52 4.74
CA GLY A 53 2.76 -8.68 3.58
C GLY A 53 2.44 -9.30 2.22
N GLN A 54 1.82 -10.49 2.16
CA GLN A 54 1.36 -11.09 0.91
C GLN A 54 -0.07 -10.67 0.59
N ALA A 55 -0.35 -10.45 -0.69
CA ALA A 55 -1.69 -10.13 -1.18
C ALA A 55 -1.91 -10.64 -2.60
N LEU A 56 -3.18 -10.87 -2.95
CA LEU A 56 -3.59 -10.97 -4.35
C LEU A 56 -3.95 -9.57 -4.86
N ILE A 57 -3.17 -9.03 -5.79
CA ILE A 57 -3.44 -7.72 -6.40
C ILE A 57 -3.99 -7.89 -7.81
N SER A 58 -5.03 -7.13 -8.14
CA SER A 58 -5.56 -6.97 -9.50
C SER A 58 -5.89 -5.51 -9.79
N GLY A 59 -6.05 -5.16 -11.07
CA GLY A 59 -6.56 -3.86 -11.52
C GLY A 59 -5.60 -3.06 -12.42
N HIS A 60 -4.34 -3.50 -12.56
CA HIS A 60 -3.43 -2.92 -13.55
C HIS A 60 -3.53 -3.68 -14.87
N PRO A 61 -3.80 -3.05 -16.02
CA PRO A 61 -4.07 -3.75 -17.27
C PRO A 61 -2.90 -4.60 -17.79
N GLU A 62 -1.66 -4.17 -17.54
CA GLU A 62 -0.47 -4.89 -17.97
C GLU A 62 0.11 -5.79 -16.87
N TYR A 63 0.46 -5.22 -15.72
CA TYR A 63 1.13 -5.95 -14.64
C TYR A 63 0.22 -6.86 -13.80
N CYS A 64 -1.05 -6.49 -13.58
CA CYS A 64 -1.96 -7.31 -12.75
C CYS A 64 -3.39 -7.33 -13.34
N PRO A 65 -3.57 -7.80 -14.59
CA PRO A 65 -4.88 -7.84 -15.25
C PRO A 65 -5.83 -8.83 -14.57
N HIS A 66 -5.27 -9.85 -13.93
CA HIS A 66 -5.95 -10.82 -13.09
C HIS A 66 -5.36 -10.72 -11.67
N PRO A 67 -5.99 -11.34 -10.65
CA PRO A 67 -5.39 -11.43 -9.32
C PRO A 67 -4.04 -12.15 -9.36
N VAL A 68 -2.96 -11.44 -9.03
CA VAL A 68 -1.60 -11.99 -8.93
C VAL A 68 -1.12 -11.97 -7.49
N LEU A 69 -0.51 -13.07 -7.04
CA LEU A 69 0.15 -13.14 -5.75
C LEU A 69 1.42 -12.30 -5.74
N VAL A 70 1.44 -11.28 -4.88
CA VAL A 70 2.55 -10.35 -4.74
C VAL A 70 2.97 -10.20 -3.29
N ALA A 71 4.19 -9.73 -3.08
CA ALA A 71 4.67 -9.29 -1.77
C ALA A 71 4.64 -7.76 -1.71
N ILE A 72 3.76 -7.18 -0.89
CA ILE A 72 3.69 -5.74 -0.64
C ILE A 72 4.83 -5.37 0.32
N ALA A 73 5.74 -4.52 -0.16
CA ALA A 73 6.81 -3.99 0.67
C ALA A 73 6.30 -2.86 1.58
N GLY A 74 5.39 -2.03 1.06
CA GLY A 74 4.79 -0.91 1.77
C GLY A 74 4.47 0.22 0.79
N SER A 75 4.61 1.46 1.24
CA SER A 75 4.47 2.63 0.39
C SER A 75 5.61 3.62 0.57
N THR A 76 5.92 4.37 -0.48
CA THR A 76 7.05 5.32 -0.53
C THR A 76 6.61 6.71 -0.97
N TRP A 77 7.32 7.77 -0.56
CA TRP A 77 7.12 9.13 -1.11
C TRP A 77 7.97 9.37 -2.39
N GLY A 78 8.56 8.31 -2.94
CA GLY A 78 9.59 8.41 -3.96
C GLY A 78 10.99 8.52 -3.36
N GLY A 79 12.00 8.19 -4.16
CA GLY A 79 13.38 8.07 -3.68
C GLY A 79 13.57 6.86 -2.77
N SER A 80 14.32 7.02 -1.67
CA SER A 80 14.73 5.91 -0.80
C SER A 80 13.86 5.71 0.45
N MET A 81 12.79 6.50 0.63
CA MET A 81 11.99 6.49 1.85
C MET A 81 10.77 5.58 1.74
N LEU A 82 10.94 4.31 2.09
CA LEU A 82 9.88 3.31 2.15
C LEU A 82 9.36 3.16 3.59
N LYS A 83 8.04 3.32 3.78
CA LYS A 83 7.35 2.97 5.02
C LYS A 83 6.87 1.52 4.90
N LEU A 84 7.59 0.60 5.53
CA LEU A 84 7.38 -0.84 5.41
C LEU A 84 6.00 -1.25 5.92
N HIS A 85 5.38 -2.17 5.18
CA HIS A 85 4.05 -2.74 5.46
C HIS A 85 2.94 -1.72 5.69
N PHE A 86 3.13 -0.47 5.29
CA PHE A 86 2.14 0.59 5.37
C PHE A 86 1.63 0.92 3.98
N ILE A 87 0.34 1.15 3.84
CA ILE A 87 -0.26 1.69 2.62
C ILE A 87 -0.85 3.05 2.99
N GLY A 88 -0.20 4.12 2.52
CA GLY A 88 -0.56 5.50 2.86
C GLY A 88 -1.15 6.29 1.69
N ARG A 89 -2.13 7.15 1.98
CA ARG A 89 -2.53 8.20 1.03
C ARG A 89 -1.37 9.18 0.82
N GLY A 90 -1.27 9.74 -0.39
CA GLY A 90 -0.16 10.61 -0.78
C GLY A 90 1.16 9.89 -1.07
N MET A 91 1.19 8.57 -0.95
CA MET A 91 2.37 7.73 -1.18
C MET A 91 2.19 6.86 -2.44
N HIS A 92 3.26 6.24 -2.92
CA HIS A 92 3.26 5.26 -4.00
C HIS A 92 3.28 3.86 -3.40
N LEU A 93 2.38 2.96 -3.83
CA LEU A 93 2.41 1.57 -3.40
C LEU A 93 3.61 0.87 -4.05
N GLU A 94 4.38 0.12 -3.27
CA GLU A 94 5.51 -0.67 -3.75
C GLU A 94 5.29 -2.16 -3.44
N PHE A 95 5.33 -2.99 -4.48
CA PHE A 95 5.17 -4.43 -4.35
C PHE A 95 6.04 -5.21 -5.33
N ARG A 96 6.42 -6.43 -4.95
CA ARG A 96 7.17 -7.36 -5.79
C ARG A 96 6.21 -8.26 -6.54
N HIS A 97 6.16 -8.10 -7.85
CA HIS A 97 5.49 -9.01 -8.76
C HIS A 97 6.40 -10.20 -9.08
N PRO A 98 5.90 -11.45 -9.10
CA PRO A 98 6.74 -12.64 -9.26
C PRO A 98 7.44 -12.71 -10.63
N GLU A 99 6.84 -12.13 -11.67
CA GLU A 99 7.38 -12.17 -13.03
C GLU A 99 8.40 -11.06 -13.35
N TYR A 100 8.55 -10.05 -12.48
CA TYR A 100 9.44 -8.91 -12.73
C TYR A 100 10.58 -8.86 -11.69
N GLN A 101 11.78 -8.51 -12.15
CA GLN A 101 12.97 -8.45 -11.29
C GLN A 101 12.94 -7.25 -10.35
N THR A 102 12.45 -6.11 -10.85
CA THR A 102 12.31 -4.87 -10.09
C THR A 102 10.94 -4.77 -9.44
N PRO A 103 10.83 -4.16 -8.23
CA PRO A 103 9.53 -3.83 -7.65
C PRO A 103 8.70 -2.95 -8.57
N ILE A 104 7.39 -3.14 -8.53
CA ILE A 104 6.43 -2.25 -9.17
C ILE A 104 6.10 -1.13 -8.18
N VAL A 105 6.23 0.11 -8.65
CA VAL A 105 5.88 1.31 -7.90
C VAL A 105 4.72 1.99 -8.61
N THR A 106 3.60 2.15 -7.92
CA THR A 106 2.40 2.75 -8.53
C THR A 106 2.52 4.27 -8.64
N SER A 107 1.57 4.93 -9.32
CA SER A 107 1.31 6.35 -9.08
C SER A 107 0.79 6.60 -7.66
N THR A 108 0.75 7.86 -7.24
CA THR A 108 0.31 8.26 -5.89
C THR A 108 -1.08 7.72 -5.55
N ILE A 109 -1.22 7.18 -4.34
CA ILE A 109 -2.46 6.70 -3.74
C ILE A 109 -3.31 7.90 -3.34
N GLN A 110 -4.54 7.96 -3.84
CA GLN A 110 -5.51 9.01 -3.53
C GLN A 110 -6.51 8.56 -2.46
N ALA A 111 -6.90 7.30 -2.48
CA ALA A 111 -7.86 6.75 -1.52
C ALA A 111 -7.61 5.26 -1.24
N ILE A 112 -7.93 4.86 -0.01
CA ILE A 112 -7.88 3.48 0.45
C ILE A 112 -9.23 3.21 1.12
N ARG A 113 -9.87 2.10 0.74
CA ARG A 113 -11.14 1.68 1.35
C ARG A 113 -11.07 0.20 1.65
N GLU A 114 -11.43 -0.17 2.86
CA GLU A 114 -11.75 -1.56 3.17
C GLU A 114 -13.13 -1.87 2.58
N MET A 115 -13.17 -2.91 1.75
CA MET A 115 -14.42 -3.41 1.19
C MET A 115 -15.02 -4.42 2.17
N PRO A 116 -16.33 -4.37 2.42
CA PRO A 116 -16.98 -5.41 3.21
C PRO A 116 -16.72 -6.76 2.55
N ALA A 117 -16.35 -7.75 3.35
CA ALA A 117 -16.26 -9.12 2.87
C ALA A 117 -17.60 -9.46 2.21
N LEU A 118 -17.57 -9.96 0.97
CA LEU A 118 -18.75 -10.53 0.35
C LEU A 118 -19.22 -11.66 1.27
N ASP A 119 -20.30 -11.43 2.00
CA ASP A 119 -21.04 -12.46 2.72
C ASP A 119 -21.35 -13.56 1.71
N ARG A 120 -20.54 -14.64 1.73
CA ARG A 120 -20.89 -15.88 1.07
C ARG A 120 -22.02 -16.50 1.89
N LYS A 121 -23.23 -15.96 1.75
CA LYS A 121 -24.43 -16.70 2.10
C LYS A 121 -24.56 -17.84 1.12
N ASN A 122 -24.24 -19.03 1.63
CA ASN A 122 -24.63 -20.33 1.05
C ASN A 122 -26.13 -20.38 0.77
#